data_AF-A0AA39F7K3-F1
#
_entry.id   AF-A0AA39F7K3-F1
#
_cell.length_a   1.000
_cell.length_b   1.000
_cell.length_c   1.000
_cell.angle_alpha   90.00
_cell.angle_beta   90.00
_cell.angle_gamma   90.00
#
_symmetry.space_group_name_H-M   'P 1'
#
loop_
_entity.id
_entity.type
_entity.pdbx_description
1 polymer ?
#
loop_
_entity_poly.entity_id
_entity_poly.type
_entity_poly.pdbx_seq_one_letter_code
_entity_poly.pdbx_strand_id
1 'polypeptide(L)'
;MSEKIAVKRAKVDIDDLPLDLSFKTLSAATIIVDNKNIASDTNDQQLEHQINNTLLTNNFPVRPFISSDIPNQLIALEYELTKRIELIKFGPPVEYVYSPIEYALSVHLNFLNKYCRGTKNILFLGMNPGPWGMSQTGIPFGEINSVVNWLKLSGYIGKPQKEQNDRKITGFNCKRSEISGRRFWNFFKSICGNPDNFFKYSFIRNYCPVALMDASGRNITPAELKATL
;
A
#
# COMPACT_ATOMS: atom_id res chain seq x y z
N MET A 1 -9.44 -5.25 -45.28
CA MET A 1 -8.08 -4.77 -44.96
C MET A 1 -8.08 -4.32 -43.51
N SER A 2 -7.29 -4.99 -42.65
CA SER A 2 -7.18 -4.68 -41.23
C SER A 2 -5.74 -4.19 -41.00
N GLU A 3 -5.58 -2.91 -40.69
CA GLU A 3 -4.28 -2.31 -40.36
C GLU A 3 -3.96 -2.53 -38.88
N LYS A 4 -2.85 -3.22 -38.61
CA LYS A 4 -2.25 -3.32 -37.28
C LYS A 4 -1.33 -2.12 -37.06
N ILE A 5 -1.65 -1.27 -36.08
CA ILE A 5 -0.76 -0.19 -35.62
C ILE A 5 0.17 -0.76 -34.54
N ALA A 6 1.48 -0.68 -34.79
CA ALA A 6 2.53 -1.07 -33.85
C ALA A 6 2.82 0.05 -32.84
N VAL A 7 2.83 -0.28 -31.54
CA VAL A 7 3.16 0.67 -30.47
C VAL A 7 4.67 0.62 -30.19
N LYS A 8 5.39 1.71 -30.47
CA LYS A 8 6.78 1.92 -30.03
C LYS A 8 6.79 2.39 -28.57
N ARG A 9 7.54 1.70 -27.70
CA ARG A 9 7.84 2.15 -26.32
C ARG A 9 9.14 2.96 -26.31
N ALA A 10 9.15 4.09 -25.61
CA ALA A 10 10.36 4.85 -25.32
C ALA A 10 11.13 4.21 -24.16
N LYS A 11 12.46 4.16 -24.26
CA LYS A 11 13.39 3.81 -23.18
C LYS A 11 13.84 5.10 -22.49
N VAL A 12 13.96 5.08 -21.16
CA VAL A 12 14.58 6.14 -20.37
C VAL A 12 15.67 5.48 -19.54
N ASP A 13 16.91 5.95 -19.70
CA ASP A 13 18.10 5.53 -18.94
C ASP A 13 18.12 6.20 -17.56
N ILE A 14 18.54 5.45 -16.54
CA ILE A 14 18.32 5.70 -15.10
C ILE A 14 19.58 6.24 -14.37
N ASP A 15 20.59 6.76 -15.08
CA ASP A 15 21.89 7.01 -14.44
C ASP A 15 22.14 8.43 -13.87
N ASP A 16 21.19 9.37 -13.89
CA ASP A 16 21.44 10.75 -13.46
C ASP A 16 20.52 11.27 -12.33
N LEU A 17 20.60 10.72 -11.11
CA LEU A 17 20.06 11.39 -9.92
C LEU A 17 20.84 11.03 -8.64
N PRO A 18 21.56 11.99 -8.02
CA PRO A 18 22.27 11.78 -6.76
C PRO A 18 21.41 12.27 -5.59
N LEU A 19 21.19 11.48 -4.53
CA LEU A 19 20.72 12.02 -3.25
C LEU A 19 21.15 11.17 -2.05
N ASP A 20 22.04 11.77 -1.27
CA ASP A 20 22.49 11.43 0.07
C ASP A 20 21.37 11.67 1.11
N LEU A 21 21.15 10.72 2.02
CA LEU A 21 20.15 10.76 3.10
C LEU A 21 20.79 10.51 4.48
N SER A 22 21.87 11.23 4.80
CA SER A 22 22.44 11.18 6.15
C SER A 22 21.58 11.88 7.22
N PHE A 23 20.75 11.11 7.93
CA PHE A 23 20.30 11.48 9.27
C PHE A 23 21.37 11.10 10.29
N LYS A 24 22.35 11.98 10.51
CA LYS A 24 23.04 12.10 11.81
C LYS A 24 22.00 12.69 12.78
N THR A 25 21.74 12.20 13.99
CA THR A 25 22.61 11.52 14.95
C THR A 25 21.69 10.87 15.99
N LEU A 26 21.77 9.56 16.21
CA LEU A 26 21.41 8.97 17.50
C LEU A 26 22.71 8.83 18.29
N SER A 27 22.71 9.46 19.46
CA SER A 27 23.81 9.58 20.41
C SER A 27 24.50 8.23 20.69
N ALA A 28 25.84 8.27 20.69
CA ALA A 28 26.71 7.18 21.05
C ALA A 28 26.55 6.82 22.53
N ALA A 29 25.91 5.69 22.82
CA ALA A 29 26.16 4.93 24.03
C ALA A 29 25.75 3.48 23.82
N THR A 30 26.77 2.61 23.88
CA THR A 30 26.67 1.20 24.26
C THR A 30 26.09 0.24 23.23
N ILE A 31 26.97 -0.44 22.50
CA ILE A 31 27.22 -1.89 22.67
C ILE A 31 28.61 -2.16 22.09
N ILE A 32 29.55 -2.39 23.00
CA ILE A 32 30.85 -2.98 22.73
C ILE A 32 30.60 -4.48 22.51
N VAL A 33 30.96 -5.01 21.35
CA VAL A 33 31.39 -6.41 21.23
C VAL A 33 32.68 -6.39 20.41
N ASP A 34 33.78 -6.56 21.14
CA ASP A 34 35.08 -6.92 20.58
C ASP A 34 34.98 -8.25 19.82
N ASN A 35 35.60 -8.31 18.64
CA ASN A 35 36.31 -9.51 18.22
C ASN A 35 37.39 -9.14 17.20
N LYS A 36 38.62 -9.00 17.71
CA LYS A 36 39.85 -9.11 16.93
C LYS A 36 40.13 -10.58 16.64
N ASN A 37 40.61 -10.82 15.42
CA ASN A 37 41.39 -11.98 14.96
C ASN A 37 40.66 -13.31 14.73
N ILE A 38 40.32 -13.60 13.47
CA ILE A 38 40.78 -14.82 12.78
C ILE A 38 41.15 -14.43 11.35
N ALA A 39 42.41 -14.68 10.99
CA ALA A 39 42.92 -14.68 9.62
C ALA A 39 42.80 -16.08 9.02
N SER A 40 42.62 -16.11 7.69
CA SER A 40 42.96 -17.17 6.71
C SER A 40 42.49 -18.61 6.98
N ASP A 41 41.50 -19.09 6.22
CA ASP A 41 41.75 -20.07 5.13
C ASP A 41 40.45 -20.52 4.44
N THR A 42 40.42 -20.35 3.12
CA THR A 42 39.66 -21.06 2.07
C THR A 42 38.16 -21.37 2.25
N ASN A 43 37.31 -20.67 1.49
CA ASN A 43 36.37 -21.29 0.52
C ASN A 43 35.81 -20.25 -0.47
N ASP A 44 36.32 -20.21 -1.71
CA ASP A 44 35.92 -19.22 -2.73
C ASP A 44 34.46 -19.32 -3.20
N GLN A 45 33.73 -20.38 -2.82
CA GLN A 45 32.29 -20.48 -3.08
C GLN A 45 31.39 -19.81 -2.01
N GLN A 46 31.95 -19.38 -0.87
CA GLN A 46 31.22 -18.62 0.14
C GLN A 46 31.34 -17.10 -0.05
N LEU A 47 32.41 -16.63 -0.70
CA LEU A 47 32.64 -15.21 -0.99
C LEU A 47 31.75 -14.71 -2.14
N GLU A 48 31.53 -15.52 -3.18
CA GLU A 48 30.62 -15.19 -4.29
C GLU A 48 29.14 -15.13 -3.86
N HIS A 49 28.74 -15.91 -2.83
CA HIS A 49 27.35 -15.89 -2.36
C HIS A 49 27.02 -14.67 -1.47
N GLN A 50 28.03 -14.05 -0.85
CA GLN A 50 27.88 -12.77 -0.15
C GLN A 50 27.83 -11.58 -1.12
N ILE A 51 28.60 -11.61 -2.21
CA ILE A 51 28.64 -10.52 -3.20
C ILE A 51 27.34 -10.43 -4.02
N ASN A 52 26.74 -11.57 -4.39
CA ASN A 52 25.47 -11.59 -5.15
C ASN A 52 24.25 -11.10 -4.36
N ASN A 53 24.31 -11.08 -3.02
CA ASN A 53 23.25 -10.50 -2.19
C ASN A 53 23.39 -8.99 -2.00
N THR A 54 24.53 -8.39 -2.37
CA THR A 54 24.81 -6.97 -2.11
C THR A 54 24.46 -6.08 -3.31
N LEU A 55 24.27 -6.65 -4.50
CA LEU A 55 24.00 -5.91 -5.75
C LEU A 55 22.51 -5.82 -6.14
N LEU A 56 21.60 -6.45 -5.39
CA LEU A 56 20.15 -6.39 -5.65
C LEU A 56 19.39 -5.40 -4.74
N THR A 57 20.10 -4.59 -3.96
CA THR A 57 19.51 -3.76 -2.90
C THR A 57 19.80 -2.27 -3.07
N ASN A 58 19.63 -1.72 -4.27
CA ASN A 58 19.72 -0.26 -4.46
C ASN A 58 18.33 0.32 -4.73
N ASN A 59 17.65 0.65 -3.61
CA ASN A 59 16.62 1.68 -3.38
C ASN A 59 15.42 1.27 -2.52
N PHE A 60 15.39 0.05 -1.98
CA PHE A 60 14.60 -0.25 -0.79
C PHE A 60 15.42 -1.14 0.15
N PRO A 61 15.48 -0.83 1.46
CA PRO A 61 16.22 -1.65 2.40
C PRO A 61 15.59 -3.05 2.44
N VAL A 62 16.27 -4.05 1.89
CA VAL A 62 15.90 -5.45 2.09
C VAL A 62 16.32 -5.82 3.50
N ARG A 63 15.40 -5.60 4.44
CA ARG A 63 15.55 -6.07 5.82
C ARG A 63 15.49 -7.60 5.80
N PRO A 64 16.40 -8.32 6.49
CA PRO A 64 16.30 -9.77 6.58
C PRO A 64 14.92 -10.13 7.16
N PHE A 65 14.16 -10.95 6.43
CA PHE A 65 12.81 -11.42 6.80
C PHE A 65 12.90 -12.30 8.06
N ILE A 66 13.06 -11.66 9.21
CA ILE A 66 12.76 -12.28 10.49
C ILE A 66 11.23 -12.31 10.60
N SER A 67 10.69 -13.51 10.79
CA SER A 67 9.26 -13.83 10.95
C SER A 67 8.65 -13.14 12.18
N SER A 68 8.50 -11.82 12.13
CA SER A 68 7.94 -11.04 13.24
C SER A 68 6.94 -10.02 12.69
N ASP A 69 5.68 -10.44 12.69
CA ASP A 69 4.50 -9.57 12.61
C ASP A 69 4.31 -8.78 11.29
N ILE A 70 4.01 -9.51 10.21
CA ILE A 70 3.69 -8.94 8.89
C ILE A 70 2.61 -7.84 8.97
N PRO A 71 1.48 -8.00 9.70
CA PRO A 71 0.49 -6.93 9.85
C PRO A 71 1.08 -5.62 10.37
N ASN A 72 1.89 -5.67 11.43
CA ASN A 72 2.51 -4.47 12.01
C ASN A 72 3.56 -3.83 11.10
N GLN A 73 4.33 -4.64 10.36
CA GLN A 73 5.25 -4.10 9.36
C GLN A 73 4.50 -3.42 8.22
N LEU A 74 3.41 -4.03 7.75
CA LEU A 74 2.64 -3.51 6.62
C LEU A 74 1.94 -2.20 6.95
N ILE A 75 1.32 -2.10 8.14
CA ILE A 75 0.68 -0.85 8.57
C ILE A 75 1.73 0.25 8.78
N ALA A 76 2.92 -0.07 9.29
CA ALA A 76 3.99 0.92 9.44
C ALA A 76 4.39 1.51 8.09
N LEU A 77 4.55 0.67 7.05
CA LEU A 77 4.83 1.10 5.69
C LEU A 77 3.69 1.93 5.07
N GLU A 78 2.43 1.54 5.31
CA GLU A 78 1.26 2.30 4.84
C GLU A 78 1.14 3.66 5.48
N TYR A 79 1.37 3.71 6.79
CA TYR A 79 1.32 4.95 7.55
C TYR A 79 2.47 5.88 7.16
N GLU A 80 3.68 5.35 7.00
CA GLU A 80 4.83 6.13 6.49
C GLU A 80 4.56 6.68 5.09
N LEU A 81 4.07 5.86 4.17
CA LEU A 81 3.70 6.31 2.81
C LEU A 81 2.64 7.41 2.86
N THR A 82 1.62 7.24 3.70
CA THR A 82 0.58 8.24 3.90
C THR A 82 1.15 9.56 4.40
N LYS A 83 2.05 9.53 5.39
CA LYS A 83 2.72 10.72 5.91
C LYS A 83 3.61 11.41 4.88
N ARG A 84 4.28 10.65 4.02
CA ARG A 84 5.03 11.22 2.88
C ARG A 84 4.11 11.88 1.87
N ILE A 85 2.94 11.29 1.59
CA ILE A 85 1.95 11.86 0.68
C ILE A 85 1.34 13.16 1.23
N GLU A 86 1.12 13.26 2.54
CA GLU A 86 0.63 14.51 3.19
C GLU A 86 1.57 15.70 2.99
N LEU A 87 2.87 15.46 2.76
CA LEU A 87 3.84 16.52 2.46
C LEU A 87 3.71 17.03 1.02
N ILE A 88 2.99 16.33 0.14
CA ILE A 88 2.79 16.72 -1.24
C ILE A 88 1.69 17.79 -1.30
N LYS A 89 2.04 18.95 -1.85
CA LYS A 89 1.07 19.99 -2.22
C LYS A 89 0.46 19.62 -3.57
N PHE A 90 -0.72 19.02 -3.54
CA PHE A 90 -1.47 18.76 -4.76
C PHE A 90 -1.97 20.08 -5.35
N GLY A 91 -1.60 20.33 -6.62
CA GLY A 91 -2.14 21.43 -7.41
C GLY A 91 -3.51 21.08 -8.02
N PRO A 92 -4.13 22.04 -8.74
CA PRO A 92 -5.36 21.78 -9.48
C PRO A 92 -5.23 20.57 -10.42
N PRO A 93 -6.28 19.73 -10.57
CA PRO A 93 -7.63 19.93 -10.04
C PRO A 93 -7.90 19.32 -8.66
N VAL A 94 -6.88 18.89 -7.91
CA VAL A 94 -7.08 18.24 -6.61
C VAL A 94 -7.42 19.28 -5.54
N GLU A 95 -8.56 19.09 -4.86
CA GLU A 95 -9.04 19.99 -3.79
C GLU A 95 -9.34 19.27 -2.46
N TYR A 96 -9.50 17.95 -2.53
CA TYR A 96 -9.77 17.10 -1.38
C TYR A 96 -8.89 15.85 -1.46
N VAL A 97 -8.22 15.56 -0.34
CA VAL A 97 -7.39 14.37 -0.15
C VAL A 97 -7.93 13.62 1.05
N TYR A 98 -8.37 12.39 0.83
CA TYR A 98 -8.84 11.52 1.90
C TYR A 98 -7.80 10.42 2.12
N SER A 99 -7.43 10.21 3.38
CA SER A 99 -6.56 9.10 3.79
C SER A 99 -7.31 8.09 4.65
N PRO A 100 -7.92 7.04 4.05
CA PRO A 100 -8.66 6.03 4.80
C PRO A 100 -7.76 5.23 5.75
N ILE A 101 -6.45 5.16 5.47
CA ILE A 101 -5.48 4.51 6.36
C ILE A 101 -5.41 5.22 7.72
N GLU A 102 -5.69 6.54 7.77
CA GLU A 102 -5.72 7.28 9.03
C GLU A 102 -7.09 7.21 9.71
N TYR A 103 -8.14 7.71 9.05
CA TYR A 103 -9.43 7.86 9.72
C TYR A 103 -10.19 6.54 9.85
N ALA A 104 -9.87 5.50 9.06
CA ALA A 104 -10.43 4.16 9.19
C ALA A 104 -9.38 3.13 9.67
N LEU A 105 -8.32 3.59 10.33
CA LEU A 105 -7.19 2.77 10.81
C LEU A 105 -7.66 1.54 11.60
N SER A 106 -8.66 1.69 12.47
CA SER A 106 -9.18 0.59 13.29
C SER A 106 -9.69 -0.57 12.44
N VAL A 107 -10.46 -0.28 11.38
CA VAL A 107 -10.98 -1.32 10.48
C VAL A 107 -9.85 -1.90 9.63
N HIS A 108 -8.93 -1.06 9.17
CA HIS A 108 -7.78 -1.49 8.37
C HIS A 108 -6.85 -2.43 9.15
N LEU A 109 -6.53 -2.11 10.41
CA LEU A 109 -5.77 -2.98 11.31
C LEU A 109 -6.47 -4.32 11.53
N ASN A 110 -7.79 -4.33 11.73
CA ASN A 110 -8.56 -5.57 11.85
C ASN A 110 -8.45 -6.43 10.58
N PHE A 111 -8.44 -5.80 9.40
CA PHE A 111 -8.23 -6.50 8.13
C PHE A 111 -6.83 -7.12 8.03
N LEU A 112 -5.77 -6.34 8.34
CA LEU A 112 -4.39 -6.83 8.29
C LEU A 112 -4.16 -7.97 9.30
N ASN A 113 -4.60 -7.77 10.55
CA ASN A 113 -4.44 -8.77 11.61
C ASN A 113 -5.20 -10.06 11.35
N LYS A 114 -6.31 -9.99 10.61
CA LYS A 114 -7.11 -11.16 10.27
C LYS A 114 -6.56 -11.90 9.05
N TYR A 115 -6.14 -11.17 8.02
CA TYR A 115 -5.91 -11.77 6.70
C TYR A 115 -4.47 -11.69 6.18
N CYS A 116 -3.57 -10.99 6.88
CA CYS A 116 -2.17 -10.79 6.46
C CYS A 116 -1.13 -11.45 7.40
N ARG A 117 -1.49 -12.50 8.14
CA ARG A 117 -0.61 -13.15 9.14
C ARG A 117 0.48 -14.07 8.58
N GLY A 118 0.80 -13.96 7.29
CA GLY A 118 1.72 -14.86 6.61
C GLY A 118 1.95 -14.42 5.16
N THR A 119 2.94 -15.02 4.51
CA THR A 119 3.26 -14.73 3.11
C THR A 119 2.10 -15.07 2.18
N LYS A 120 2.11 -14.44 1.00
CA LYS A 120 1.03 -14.49 0.02
C LYS A 120 1.66 -14.69 -1.34
N ASN A 121 1.11 -15.59 -2.13
CA ASN A 121 1.62 -15.91 -3.46
C ASN A 121 1.09 -14.93 -4.51
N ILE A 122 -0.09 -14.35 -4.24
CA ILE A 122 -0.81 -13.50 -5.18
C ILE A 122 -1.11 -12.17 -4.50
N LEU A 123 -0.73 -11.05 -5.13
CA LEU A 123 -1.12 -9.72 -4.72
C LEU A 123 -2.03 -9.10 -5.78
N PHE A 124 -3.30 -8.87 -5.41
CA PHE A 124 -4.21 -8.03 -6.18
C PHE A 124 -3.92 -6.56 -5.85
N LEU A 125 -3.78 -5.74 -6.87
CA LEU A 125 -3.42 -4.34 -6.71
C LEU A 125 -4.45 -3.44 -7.41
N GLY A 126 -5.23 -2.71 -6.62
CA GLY A 126 -6.08 -1.63 -7.11
C GLY A 126 -5.30 -0.34 -7.28
N MET A 127 -5.91 0.66 -7.94
CA MET A 127 -5.27 1.96 -8.17
C MET A 127 -5.28 2.81 -6.90
N ASN A 128 -6.46 3.27 -6.48
CA ASN A 128 -6.66 4.13 -5.33
C ASN A 128 -8.09 3.94 -4.74
N PRO A 129 -8.36 4.41 -3.51
CA PRO A 129 -9.67 4.31 -2.88
C PRO A 129 -10.80 4.92 -3.73
N GLY A 130 -11.88 4.17 -3.90
CA GLY A 130 -13.14 4.71 -4.40
C GLY A 130 -13.98 5.33 -3.28
N PRO A 131 -14.87 6.29 -3.62
CA PRO A 131 -15.57 7.13 -2.64
C PRO A 131 -16.60 6.39 -1.79
N TRP A 132 -17.09 5.24 -2.26
CA TRP A 132 -18.19 4.49 -1.63
C TRP A 132 -17.73 3.13 -1.10
N GLY A 133 -16.47 2.75 -1.33
CA GLY A 133 -15.86 1.54 -0.82
C GLY A 133 -14.77 1.87 0.18
N MET A 134 -13.51 1.83 -0.26
CA MET A 134 -12.37 2.02 0.64
C MET A 134 -12.38 3.37 1.36
N SER A 135 -12.86 4.44 0.74
CA SER A 135 -12.99 5.72 1.46
C SER A 135 -13.99 5.65 2.63
N GLN A 136 -14.98 4.76 2.58
CA GLN A 136 -15.93 4.59 3.68
C GLN A 136 -15.43 3.56 4.71
N THR A 137 -14.74 2.50 4.27
CA THR A 137 -14.48 1.32 5.12
C THR A 137 -13.02 1.12 5.50
N GLY A 138 -12.09 1.80 4.85
CA GLY A 138 -10.65 1.54 4.97
C GLY A 138 -10.17 0.29 4.24
N ILE A 139 -11.04 -0.48 3.57
CA ILE A 139 -10.67 -1.75 2.94
C ILE A 139 -10.56 -1.58 1.41
N PRO A 140 -9.51 -2.07 0.73
CA PRO A 140 -9.44 -2.08 -0.72
C PRO A 140 -10.67 -2.73 -1.34
N PHE A 141 -11.27 -2.10 -2.36
CA PHE A 141 -12.53 -2.55 -2.95
C PHE A 141 -13.66 -2.72 -1.90
N GLY A 142 -13.59 -2.00 -0.78
CA GLY A 142 -14.33 -2.28 0.44
C GLY A 142 -15.78 -1.84 0.41
N GLU A 143 -16.59 -2.44 -0.44
CA GLU A 143 -18.04 -2.27 -0.43
C GLU A 143 -18.63 -2.74 0.91
N ILE A 144 -19.51 -1.94 1.50
CA ILE A 144 -19.94 -2.06 2.90
C ILE A 144 -20.49 -3.46 3.21
N ASN A 145 -21.41 -3.97 2.39
CA ASN A 145 -22.00 -5.28 2.63
C ASN A 145 -20.95 -6.41 2.56
N SER A 146 -20.01 -6.33 1.63
CA SER A 146 -18.91 -7.29 1.49
C SER A 146 -17.98 -7.24 2.70
N VAL A 147 -17.62 -6.05 3.17
CA VAL A 147 -16.75 -5.83 4.33
C VAL A 147 -17.40 -6.36 5.62
N VAL A 148 -18.66 -6.03 5.86
CA VAL A 148 -19.35 -6.41 7.09
C VAL A 148 -19.79 -7.88 7.04
N ASN A 149 -20.45 -8.32 5.97
CA ASN A 149 -21.14 -9.60 5.96
C ASN A 149 -20.29 -10.77 5.45
N TRP A 150 -19.26 -10.52 4.63
CA TRP A 150 -18.39 -11.58 4.13
C TRP A 150 -17.00 -11.54 4.78
N LEU A 151 -16.31 -10.40 4.76
CA LEU A 151 -15.01 -10.24 5.44
C LEU A 151 -15.14 -10.22 6.97
N LYS A 152 -16.34 -9.99 7.51
CA LYS A 152 -16.63 -9.91 8.96
C LYS A 152 -15.67 -8.94 9.66
N LEU A 153 -15.61 -7.72 9.14
CA LEU A 153 -14.81 -6.63 9.68
C LEU A 153 -15.72 -5.56 10.27
N SER A 154 -15.26 -4.97 11.36
CA SER A 154 -15.89 -3.87 12.07
C SER A 154 -14.79 -3.02 12.70
N GLY A 155 -15.14 -1.82 13.17
CA GLY A 155 -14.20 -0.91 13.80
C GLY A 155 -14.70 0.53 13.77
N TYR A 156 -13.96 1.40 14.44
CA TYR A 156 -14.23 2.83 14.42
C TYR A 156 -13.78 3.45 13.09
N ILE A 157 -14.59 4.35 12.56
CA ILE A 157 -14.30 5.13 11.36
C ILE A 157 -14.54 6.60 11.72
N GLY A 158 -13.47 7.37 11.72
CA GLY A 158 -13.47 8.82 11.89
C GLY A 158 -13.78 9.54 10.58
N LYS A 159 -13.23 10.75 10.44
CA LYS A 159 -13.44 11.62 9.29
C LYS A 159 -12.11 12.22 8.80
N PRO A 160 -11.99 12.55 7.51
CA PRO A 160 -10.88 13.37 7.04
C PRO A 160 -11.03 14.81 7.56
N GLN A 161 -9.93 15.57 7.57
CA GLN A 161 -9.90 16.95 8.07
C GLN A 161 -10.86 17.89 7.29
N LYS A 162 -10.97 17.70 5.98
CA LYS A 162 -11.82 18.48 5.07
C LYS A 162 -12.67 17.52 4.25
N GLU A 163 -13.98 17.53 4.46
CA GLU A 163 -14.92 16.70 3.68
C GLU A 163 -15.47 17.47 2.47
N GLN A 164 -15.55 16.78 1.32
CA GLN A 164 -16.34 17.25 0.18
C GLN A 164 -17.83 16.96 0.45
N ASN A 165 -18.69 17.93 0.15
CA ASN A 165 -20.10 17.95 0.57
C ASN A 165 -20.90 16.71 0.15
N ASP A 166 -20.66 16.19 -1.05
CA ASP A 166 -21.31 15.02 -1.64
C ASP A 166 -20.49 13.74 -1.48
N ARG A 167 -19.37 13.77 -0.73
CA ARG A 167 -18.49 12.62 -0.45
C ARG A 167 -18.18 12.54 1.04
N LYS A 168 -19.20 12.74 1.87
CA LYS A 168 -19.07 12.60 3.33
C LYS A 168 -18.72 11.15 3.70
N ILE A 169 -17.91 11.00 4.73
CA ILE A 169 -17.60 9.73 5.36
C ILE A 169 -18.67 9.45 6.41
N THR A 170 -19.52 8.46 6.11
CA THR A 170 -20.55 7.94 7.01
C THR A 170 -20.19 6.55 7.53
N GLY A 171 -19.02 6.02 7.15
CA GLY A 171 -18.54 4.70 7.52
C GLY A 171 -19.50 3.60 7.07
N PHE A 172 -19.72 2.61 7.94
CA PHE A 172 -20.66 1.51 7.67
C PHE A 172 -22.13 1.93 7.56
N ASN A 173 -22.49 3.18 7.89
CA ASN A 173 -23.83 3.71 7.64
C ASN A 173 -24.03 4.21 6.19
N CYS A 174 -23.00 4.18 5.35
CA CYS A 174 -23.10 4.56 3.95
C CYS A 174 -24.14 3.71 3.23
N LYS A 175 -25.12 4.36 2.58
CA LYS A 175 -26.20 3.69 1.84
C LYS A 175 -25.85 3.42 0.38
N ARG A 176 -24.75 3.97 -0.11
CA ARG A 176 -24.27 3.72 -1.48
C ARG A 176 -23.41 2.47 -1.51
N SER A 177 -23.58 1.67 -2.55
CA SER A 177 -22.77 0.48 -2.80
C SER A 177 -21.75 0.78 -3.88
N GLU A 178 -20.48 0.52 -3.61
CA GLU A 178 -19.41 0.64 -4.61
C GLU A 178 -19.46 -0.55 -5.57
N ILE A 179 -19.83 -0.31 -6.82
CA ILE A 179 -20.03 -1.37 -7.82
C ILE A 179 -18.76 -2.18 -8.04
N SER A 180 -17.60 -1.53 -8.13
CA SER A 180 -16.30 -2.20 -8.32
C SER A 180 -15.99 -3.12 -7.14
N GLY A 181 -16.18 -2.64 -5.91
CA GLY A 181 -15.98 -3.43 -4.70
C GLY A 181 -16.93 -4.62 -4.61
N ARG A 182 -18.22 -4.39 -4.88
CA ARG A 182 -19.25 -5.43 -4.93
C ARG A 182 -18.91 -6.52 -5.92
N ARG A 183 -18.47 -6.16 -7.14
CA ARG A 183 -18.10 -7.13 -8.18
C ARG A 183 -16.89 -7.95 -7.75
N PHE A 184 -15.84 -7.29 -7.23
CA PHE A 184 -14.61 -7.95 -6.80
C PHE A 184 -14.89 -8.98 -5.69
N TRP A 185 -15.53 -8.55 -4.60
CA TRP A 185 -15.74 -9.44 -3.45
C TRP A 185 -16.83 -10.48 -3.68
N ASN A 186 -17.87 -10.20 -4.46
CA ASN A 186 -18.85 -11.24 -4.81
C ASN A 186 -18.25 -12.33 -5.71
N PHE A 187 -17.33 -11.98 -6.61
CA PHE A 187 -16.59 -12.97 -7.39
C PHE A 187 -15.83 -13.93 -6.46
N PHE A 188 -14.98 -13.43 -5.56
CA PHE A 188 -14.24 -14.29 -4.64
C PHE A 188 -15.12 -15.00 -3.62
N LYS A 189 -16.21 -14.38 -3.17
CA LYS A 189 -17.23 -15.08 -2.38
C LYS A 189 -17.79 -16.30 -3.13
N SER A 190 -18.06 -16.18 -4.43
CA SER A 190 -18.63 -17.27 -5.22
C SER A 190 -17.66 -18.44 -5.42
N ILE A 191 -16.36 -18.18 -5.63
CA ILE A 191 -15.38 -19.23 -5.93
C ILE A 191 -14.61 -19.73 -4.70
N CYS A 192 -14.53 -18.93 -3.62
CA CYS A 192 -13.81 -19.30 -2.41
C CYS A 192 -14.75 -19.69 -1.25
N GLY A 193 -16.02 -19.29 -1.29
CA GLY A 193 -16.96 -19.50 -0.19
C GLY A 193 -16.60 -18.64 1.04
N ASN A 194 -15.64 -19.11 1.84
CA ASN A 194 -15.12 -18.40 3.02
C ASN A 194 -13.96 -17.46 2.61
N PRO A 195 -13.87 -16.22 3.14
CA PRO A 195 -12.72 -15.34 2.91
C PRO A 195 -11.35 -15.98 3.22
N ASP A 196 -11.25 -16.86 4.23
CA ASP A 196 -10.00 -17.53 4.61
C ASP A 196 -9.39 -18.32 3.43
N ASN A 197 -10.23 -18.88 2.55
CA ASN A 197 -9.79 -19.59 1.35
C ASN A 197 -9.12 -18.64 0.32
N PHE A 198 -9.63 -17.41 0.18
CA PHE A 198 -8.99 -16.37 -0.64
C PHE A 198 -7.67 -15.93 0.00
N PHE A 199 -7.71 -15.58 1.29
CA PHE A 199 -6.56 -15.02 2.01
C PHE A 199 -5.47 -16.03 2.36
N LYS A 200 -5.73 -17.33 2.18
CA LYS A 200 -4.70 -18.37 2.27
C LYS A 200 -3.54 -18.13 1.30
N TYR A 201 -3.83 -17.71 0.07
CA TYR A 201 -2.83 -17.52 -0.98
C TYR A 201 -2.76 -16.10 -1.53
N SER A 202 -3.83 -15.32 -1.37
CA SER A 202 -3.98 -14.02 -2.01
C SER A 202 -4.09 -12.90 -0.99
N PHE A 203 -3.64 -11.71 -1.36
CA PHE A 203 -3.93 -10.49 -0.61
C PHE A 203 -4.29 -9.37 -1.57
N ILE A 204 -4.83 -8.28 -1.04
CA ILE A 204 -5.22 -7.13 -1.84
C ILE A 204 -4.78 -5.83 -1.19
N ARG A 205 -4.27 -4.90 -2.00
CA ARG A 205 -3.93 -3.53 -1.60
C ARG A 205 -4.27 -2.55 -2.72
N ASN A 206 -4.24 -1.26 -2.41
CA ASN A 206 -4.19 -0.20 -3.42
C ASN A 206 -2.74 0.27 -3.58
N TYR A 207 -2.38 0.64 -4.81
CA TYR A 207 -1.09 1.25 -5.12
C TYR A 207 -0.94 2.61 -4.45
N CYS A 208 -1.94 3.47 -4.60
CA CYS A 208 -2.04 4.76 -3.92
C CYS A 208 -3.03 4.65 -2.75
N PRO A 209 -2.63 4.93 -1.49
CA PRO A 209 -3.50 4.75 -0.34
C PRO A 209 -4.53 5.86 -0.14
N VAL A 210 -4.43 6.98 -0.87
CA VAL A 210 -5.29 8.15 -0.72
C VAL A 210 -6.30 8.30 -1.85
N ALA A 211 -7.49 8.78 -1.52
CA ALA A 211 -8.47 9.22 -2.51
C ALA A 211 -8.22 10.70 -2.84
N LEU A 212 -8.17 11.05 -4.11
CA LEU A 212 -7.98 12.42 -4.58
C LEU A 212 -9.24 12.85 -5.33
N MET A 213 -9.74 14.06 -5.04
CA MET A 213 -10.97 14.56 -5.66
C MET A 213 -10.89 16.05 -5.97
N ASP A 214 -11.62 16.46 -7.02
CA ASP A 214 -11.86 17.88 -7.32
C ASP A 214 -13.00 18.47 -6.46
N ALA A 215 -13.28 19.78 -6.63
CA ALA A 215 -14.37 20.49 -5.98
C ALA A 215 -15.72 19.75 -6.02
N SER A 216 -16.02 19.11 -7.15
CA SER A 216 -17.29 18.41 -7.39
C SER A 216 -17.33 17.00 -6.79
N GLY A 217 -16.23 16.55 -6.19
CA GLY A 217 -16.11 15.19 -5.65
C GLY A 217 -15.92 14.12 -6.73
N ARG A 218 -15.51 14.49 -7.94
CA ARG A 218 -15.06 13.51 -8.94
C ARG A 218 -13.71 12.95 -8.51
N ASN A 219 -13.57 11.64 -8.55
CA ASN A 219 -12.30 10.98 -8.25
C ASN A 219 -11.26 11.35 -9.32
N ILE A 220 -10.08 11.76 -8.88
CA ILE A 220 -8.90 11.98 -9.71
C ILE A 220 -7.99 10.78 -9.47
N THR A 221 -7.74 10.01 -10.51
CA THR A 221 -6.81 8.88 -10.42
C THR A 221 -5.36 9.37 -10.43
N PRO A 222 -4.42 8.62 -9.84
CA PRO A 222 -3.00 8.98 -9.90
C PRO A 222 -2.48 9.20 -11.33
N ALA A 223 -3.05 8.51 -12.33
CA ALA A 223 -2.68 8.67 -13.74
C ALA A 223 -3.13 10.01 -14.36
N GLU A 224 -4.12 10.67 -13.77
CA GLU A 224 -4.59 11.99 -14.20
C GLU A 224 -3.76 13.14 -13.62
N LEU A 225 -2.92 12.85 -12.61
CA LEU A 225 -2.01 13.84 -12.05
C LEU A 225 -0.91 14.16 -13.05
N LYS A 226 -0.84 15.42 -13.46
CA LYS A 226 0.27 15.93 -14.26
C LYS A 226 1.35 16.42 -13.32
N ALA A 227 2.58 15.95 -13.51
CA ALA A 227 3.73 16.59 -12.87
C ALA A 227 3.88 17.99 -13.49
N THR A 228 3.79 19.01 -12.66
CA THR A 228 4.31 20.33 -13.04
C THR A 228 5.81 20.27 -12.78
N LEU A 229 6.60 20.08 -13.84
CA LEU A 229 8.05 20.27 -13.81
C LEU A 229 8.38 21.75 -13.64
#